data_AF-A0A7C4UMT9-F1
#
_entry.id   AF-A0A7C4UMT9-F1
#
_cell.length_a   1.000
_cell.length_b   1.000
_cell.length_c   1.000
_cell.angle_alpha   90.00
_cell.angle_beta   90.00
_cell.angle_gamma   90.00
#
_symmetry.space_group_name_H-M   'P 1'
#
loop_
_entity.id
_entity.type
_entity.pdbx_description
1 polymer ?
#
loop_
_entity_poly.entity_id
_entity_poly.type
_entity_poly.pdbx_seq_one_letter_code
_entity_poly.pdbx_strand_id
1 'polypeptide(L)'
;MGTTKRKIFVSICVVVVLLLCTGCQPAEVPITGGTSQSYQVEIINPVETVYETISIEEIDQPNCNGTRDIDNEIERAREISHSIELGLGLTVDADGKLELFGTGINLGASVSNELGYKYGITESISRSVIVRAAPQTHMRHTIRLSEIWKSGTVRVINNGQSLDIPFRFRASFSVDLLESTPVSCETPTPELPATPTSDPGLGMHVILLANQTSGNRPLEVRFDARNSYFIAADGTRFNCGACQYFWQIRKDGVTIFGPKEENGNFTYTFGAKGTYYVSVYVCRTGSTTDCNGSGTEINVN
;
A
#
# COMPACT_ATOMS: atom_id res chain seq x y z
N MET A 1 47.68 14.12 31.49
CA MET A 1 47.81 15.20 32.48
C MET A 1 48.56 16.35 31.82
N GLY A 2 47.85 17.44 31.47
CA GLY A 2 48.38 18.73 30.97
C GLY A 2 49.06 18.73 29.59
N THR A 3 49.02 19.79 28.78
CA THR A 3 48.25 21.03 28.76
C THR A 3 48.56 21.70 27.41
N THR A 4 47.52 22.24 26.80
CA THR A 4 47.46 23.21 25.69
C THR A 4 48.58 24.26 25.69
N LYS A 5 49.04 24.69 24.50
CA LYS A 5 49.33 26.13 24.25
C LYS A 5 49.23 26.54 22.78
N ARG A 6 48.58 27.69 22.60
CA ARG A 6 48.13 28.35 21.36
C ARG A 6 49.24 29.14 20.66
N LYS A 7 49.15 29.11 19.33
CA LYS A 7 49.30 30.15 18.28
C LYS A 7 50.08 31.44 18.60
N ILE A 8 51.05 31.74 17.72
CA ILE A 8 51.44 33.09 17.29
C ILE A 8 51.76 32.99 15.79
N PHE A 9 51.08 33.74 14.92
CA PHE A 9 51.60 34.09 13.60
C PHE A 9 51.08 35.46 13.18
N VAL A 10 51.98 36.17 12.52
CA VAL A 10 52.18 37.62 12.51
C VAL A 10 51.48 38.31 11.34
N SER A 11 51.02 39.54 11.58
CA SER A 11 50.51 40.51 10.61
C SER A 11 51.50 40.83 9.49
N ILE A 12 51.01 40.89 8.25
CA ILE A 12 51.64 41.69 7.18
C ILE A 12 50.53 42.47 6.47
N CYS A 13 50.61 43.79 6.58
CA CYS A 13 49.85 44.76 5.78
C CYS A 13 50.46 44.85 4.38
N VAL A 14 49.63 44.75 3.33
CA VAL A 14 49.96 45.24 1.99
C VAL A 14 48.76 46.03 1.48
N VAL A 15 48.98 47.33 1.28
CA VAL A 15 48.09 48.29 0.63
C VAL A 15 48.57 48.43 -0.81
N VAL A 16 47.78 48.04 -1.82
CA VAL A 16 48.01 48.46 -3.21
C VAL A 16 46.68 48.61 -3.97
N VAL A 17 46.31 49.89 -4.17
CA VAL A 17 45.85 50.56 -5.40
C VAL A 17 44.52 50.14 -6.07
N LEU A 18 43.64 51.15 -6.14
CA LEU A 18 42.42 51.25 -6.96
C LEU A 18 42.66 50.95 -8.45
N LEU A 19 41.77 50.15 -9.04
CA LEU A 19 41.40 50.25 -10.45
C LEU A 19 39.88 50.42 -10.56
N LEU A 20 39.49 51.55 -11.14
CA LEU A 20 38.12 51.95 -11.44
C LEU A 20 37.58 51.12 -12.61
N CYS A 21 36.67 50.17 -12.33
CA CYS A 21 35.77 49.63 -13.35
C CYS A 21 34.37 50.20 -13.10
N THR A 22 34.01 51.20 -13.90
CA THR A 22 32.63 51.63 -14.13
C THR A 22 31.86 50.51 -14.83
N GLY A 23 31.27 49.62 -14.05
CA GLY A 23 30.27 48.65 -14.51
C GLY A 23 28.88 49.17 -14.20
N CYS A 24 28.01 49.24 -15.20
CA CYS A 24 26.60 49.59 -15.07
C CYS A 24 25.93 48.72 -13.98
N GLN A 25 25.52 49.34 -12.87
CA GLN A 25 24.51 48.74 -11.99
C GLN A 25 23.18 48.75 -12.75
N PRO A 26 22.48 47.61 -12.91
CA PRO A 26 21.09 47.65 -13.32
C PRO A 26 20.31 48.42 -12.25
N ALA A 27 19.53 49.40 -12.70
CA ALA A 27 18.63 50.14 -11.83
C ALA A 27 17.74 49.15 -11.07
N GLU A 28 17.68 49.27 -9.74
CA GLU A 28 16.66 48.61 -8.94
C GLU A 28 15.30 49.07 -9.47
N VAL A 29 14.61 48.15 -10.14
CA VAL A 29 13.20 48.32 -10.48
C VAL A 29 12.46 48.43 -9.14
N PRO A 30 11.65 49.47 -8.91
CA PRO A 30 10.79 49.51 -7.75
C PRO A 30 9.87 48.30 -7.83
N ILE A 31 10.02 47.36 -6.90
CA ILE A 31 9.07 46.27 -6.71
C ILE A 31 7.77 46.95 -6.30
N THR A 32 6.89 47.13 -7.28
CA THR A 32 5.53 47.63 -7.07
C THR A 32 4.90 46.63 -6.11
N GLY A 33 4.52 47.12 -4.92
CA GLY A 33 3.95 46.30 -3.87
C GLY A 33 2.78 45.47 -4.42
N GLY A 34 3.01 44.16 -4.54
CA GLY A 34 1.93 43.22 -4.72
C GLY A 34 1.01 43.38 -3.51
N THR A 35 -0.22 43.79 -3.76
CA THR A 35 -1.30 43.73 -2.77
C THR A 35 -1.33 42.31 -2.24
N SER A 36 -0.96 42.13 -0.97
CA SER A 36 -1.12 40.87 -0.26
C SER A 36 -2.62 40.57 -0.21
N GLN A 37 -3.12 39.81 -1.18
CA GLN A 37 -4.49 39.30 -1.14
C GLN A 37 -4.57 38.36 0.06
N SER A 38 -5.26 38.79 1.11
CA SER A 38 -5.47 37.97 2.30
C SER A 38 -6.62 37.01 2.03
N TYR A 39 -6.29 35.76 1.73
CA TYR A 39 -7.25 34.67 1.83
C TYR A 39 -7.26 34.13 3.26
N GLN A 40 -8.40 33.60 3.70
CA GLN A 40 -8.52 32.88 4.96
C GLN A 40 -9.03 31.46 4.68
N VAL A 41 -8.47 30.50 5.41
CA VAL A 41 -8.82 29.08 5.34
C VAL A 41 -9.21 28.63 6.74
N GLU A 42 -10.41 28.07 6.89
CA GLU A 42 -10.95 27.61 8.17
C GLU A 42 -11.58 26.22 8.01
N ILE A 43 -11.30 25.28 8.92
CA ILE A 43 -12.02 24.00 8.98
C ILE A 43 -13.28 24.22 9.83
N ILE A 44 -14.46 24.09 9.21
CA ILE A 44 -15.74 24.53 9.80
C ILE A 44 -16.56 23.41 10.46
N ASN A 45 -16.22 22.15 10.19
CA ASN A 45 -16.91 20.97 10.75
C ASN A 45 -15.93 20.11 11.54
N PRO A 46 -16.40 19.33 12.53
CA PRO A 46 -15.54 18.36 13.19
C PRO A 46 -14.93 17.44 12.14
N VAL A 47 -13.61 17.28 12.19
CA VAL A 47 -12.88 16.41 11.28
C VAL A 47 -13.15 14.97 11.68
N GLU A 48 -13.85 14.24 10.82
CA GLU A 48 -14.13 12.82 11.02
C GLU A 48 -12.93 11.98 10.57
N THR A 49 -12.73 10.84 11.24
CA THR A 49 -11.71 9.87 10.83
C THR A 49 -12.40 8.75 10.06
N VAL A 50 -12.02 8.58 8.80
CA VAL A 50 -12.54 7.56 7.90
C VAL A 50 -11.47 6.49 7.68
N TYR A 51 -11.88 5.23 7.74
CA TYR A 51 -11.01 4.08 7.51
C TYR A 51 -11.37 3.44 6.17
N GLU A 52 -10.40 3.35 5.26
CA GLU A 52 -10.58 2.68 3.97
C GLU A 52 -9.74 1.40 3.94
N THR A 53 -10.40 0.25 3.81
CA THR A 53 -9.73 -1.05 3.81
C THR A 53 -8.76 -1.17 2.65
N ILE A 54 -7.50 -1.51 2.95
CA ILE A 54 -6.46 -1.83 1.97
C ILE A 54 -6.47 -3.34 1.70
N SER A 55 -6.37 -4.14 2.77
CA SER A 55 -6.29 -5.60 2.70
C SER A 55 -6.83 -6.23 3.98
N ILE A 56 -7.22 -7.50 3.85
CA ILE A 56 -7.51 -8.39 4.96
C ILE A 56 -6.54 -9.56 4.81
N GLU A 57 -5.87 -9.93 5.90
CA GLU A 57 -4.85 -10.98 5.93
C GLU A 57 -5.20 -12.00 7.01
N GLU A 58 -4.95 -13.28 6.73
CA GLU A 58 -5.06 -14.36 7.70
C GLU A 58 -3.66 -14.75 8.19
N ILE A 59 -3.48 -14.80 9.50
CA ILE A 59 -2.24 -15.19 10.17
C ILE A 59 -2.49 -16.50 10.89
N ASP A 60 -1.75 -17.54 10.48
CA ASP A 60 -1.86 -18.85 11.09
C ASP A 60 -0.85 -19.00 12.24
N GLN A 61 -1.33 -19.39 13.42
CA GLN A 61 -0.53 -19.50 14.63
C GLN A 61 -0.74 -20.87 15.30
N PRO A 62 0.01 -21.90 14.88
CA PRO A 62 -0.07 -23.22 15.50
C PRO A 62 0.62 -23.24 16.87
N ASN A 63 -0.07 -23.76 17.89
CA ASN A 63 0.46 -24.02 19.23
C ASN A 63 -0.01 -25.38 19.80
N CYS A 64 -0.30 -26.34 18.92
CA CYS A 64 -0.91 -27.62 19.27
C CYS A 64 -0.10 -28.48 20.23
N ASN A 65 1.23 -28.41 20.15
CA ASN A 65 2.14 -29.14 21.05
C ASN A 65 2.69 -28.24 22.16
N GLY A 66 2.23 -26.98 22.23
CA GLY A 66 2.71 -26.02 23.20
C GLY A 66 2.22 -26.29 24.60
N THR A 67 3.08 -25.96 25.57
CA THR A 67 2.77 -26.03 27.01
C THR A 67 2.57 -24.64 27.62
N ARG A 68 2.77 -23.57 26.83
CA ARG A 68 2.58 -22.17 27.20
C ARG A 68 1.97 -21.38 26.05
N ASP A 69 1.47 -20.18 26.35
CA ASP A 69 0.99 -19.24 25.34
C ASP A 69 2.14 -18.84 24.39
N ILE A 70 1.81 -18.64 23.12
CA ILE A 70 2.69 -18.01 22.13
C ILE A 70 2.08 -16.68 21.73
N ASP A 71 2.89 -15.62 21.81
CA ASP A 71 2.56 -14.29 21.33
C ASP A 71 3.43 -13.97 20.11
N ASN A 72 2.80 -13.57 19.01
CA ASN A 72 3.51 -13.10 17.82
C ASN A 72 3.14 -11.63 17.57
N GLU A 73 4.15 -10.79 17.34
CA GLU A 73 3.94 -9.43 16.88
C GLU A 73 3.93 -9.40 15.34
N ILE A 74 2.82 -8.95 14.76
CA ILE A 74 2.64 -8.84 13.32
C ILE A 74 2.81 -7.37 12.92
N GLU A 75 4.01 -7.03 12.45
CA GLU A 75 4.35 -5.68 12.00
C GLU A 75 4.07 -5.50 10.49
N ARG A 76 3.52 -4.34 10.12
CA ARG A 76 3.35 -3.90 8.73
C ARG A 76 3.84 -2.46 8.60
N ALA A 77 4.53 -2.19 7.50
CA ALA A 77 4.99 -0.86 7.15
C ALA A 77 4.39 -0.40 5.81
N ARG A 78 4.07 0.90 5.70
CA ARG A 78 3.63 1.53 4.44
C ARG A 78 4.17 2.94 4.32
N GLU A 79 4.40 3.34 3.07
CA GLU A 79 4.63 4.73 2.70
C GLU A 79 3.29 5.47 2.58
N ILE A 80 3.15 6.57 3.32
CA ILE A 80 1.98 7.45 3.30
C ILE A 80 2.43 8.81 2.77
N SER A 81 1.95 9.13 1.56
CA SER A 81 2.06 10.49 1.02
C SER A 81 0.90 11.33 1.57
N HIS A 82 1.24 12.39 2.31
CA HIS A 82 0.26 13.31 2.86
C HIS A 82 -0.31 14.22 1.78
N SER A 83 -1.48 13.85 1.29
CA SER A 83 -2.20 14.54 0.22
C SER A 83 -3.62 14.88 0.65
N ILE A 84 -4.20 15.86 -0.03
CA ILE A 84 -5.59 16.27 0.12
C ILE A 84 -6.34 15.96 -1.17
N GLU A 85 -7.56 15.47 -1.02
CA GLU A 85 -8.52 15.38 -2.10
C GLU A 85 -9.71 16.29 -1.80
N LEU A 86 -10.17 16.98 -2.82
CA LEU A 86 -11.25 17.96 -2.71
C LEU A 86 -12.52 17.42 -3.38
N GLY A 87 -13.66 17.80 -2.82
CA GLY A 87 -14.96 17.62 -3.45
C GLY A 87 -15.20 18.62 -4.58
N LEU A 88 -16.42 18.58 -5.13
CA LEU A 88 -16.91 19.53 -6.13
C LEU A 88 -16.12 19.53 -7.47
N GLY A 89 -15.37 18.46 -7.74
CA GLY A 89 -14.53 18.35 -8.94
C GLY A 89 -13.30 19.27 -8.91
N LEU A 90 -12.97 19.83 -7.75
CA LEU A 90 -11.77 20.65 -7.56
C LEU A 90 -10.55 19.75 -7.37
N THR A 91 -9.38 20.25 -7.79
CA THR A 91 -8.10 19.56 -7.63
C THR A 91 -7.04 20.54 -7.17
N VAL A 92 -6.10 20.05 -6.37
CA VAL A 92 -4.86 20.76 -6.07
C VAL A 92 -3.74 20.28 -6.98
N ASP A 93 -2.72 21.11 -7.19
CA ASP A 93 -1.46 20.66 -7.78
C ASP A 93 -0.61 19.84 -6.79
N ALA A 94 0.59 19.44 -7.23
CA ALA A 94 1.51 18.64 -6.42
C ALA A 94 1.98 19.34 -5.13
N ASP A 95 1.94 20.67 -5.10
CA ASP A 95 2.33 21.49 -3.94
C ASP A 95 1.12 21.80 -3.03
N GLY A 96 -0.06 21.26 -3.35
CA GLY A 96 -1.28 21.47 -2.58
C GLY A 96 -1.99 22.77 -2.89
N LYS A 97 -1.65 23.39 -4.02
CA LYS A 97 -2.22 24.67 -4.45
C LYS A 97 -3.51 24.47 -5.22
N LEU A 98 -4.57 25.17 -4.79
CA LEU A 98 -5.85 25.27 -5.48
C LEU A 98 -5.93 26.63 -6.17
N GLU A 99 -6.19 26.65 -7.48
CA GLU A 99 -6.51 27.89 -8.19
C GLU A 99 -8.00 28.20 -8.00
N LEU A 100 -8.30 29.24 -7.23
CA LEU A 100 -9.66 29.66 -6.91
C LEU A 100 -9.75 31.19 -6.97
N PHE A 101 -10.81 31.72 -7.58
CA PHE A 101 -11.01 33.17 -7.73
C PHE A 101 -9.86 33.90 -8.45
N GLY A 102 -9.18 33.20 -9.38
CA GLY A 102 -8.02 33.75 -10.11
C GLY A 102 -6.74 33.87 -9.27
N THR A 103 -6.74 33.29 -8.06
CA THR A 103 -5.61 33.30 -7.15
C THR A 103 -5.27 31.89 -6.70
N GLY A 104 -3.97 31.66 -6.58
CA GLY A 104 -3.41 30.44 -6.04
C GLY A 104 -3.46 30.37 -4.52
N ILE A 105 -4.19 29.40 -3.97
CA ILE A 105 -4.37 29.20 -2.53
C ILE A 105 -3.66 27.92 -2.11
N ASN A 106 -2.77 27.99 -1.11
CA ASN A 106 -2.05 26.81 -0.62
C ASN A 106 -2.90 25.99 0.36
N LEU A 107 -4.01 25.45 -0.15
CA LEU A 107 -5.04 24.78 0.63
C LEU A 107 -4.50 23.51 1.30
N GLY A 108 -3.67 22.74 0.60
CA GLY A 108 -3.06 21.53 1.12
C GLY A 108 -2.22 21.80 2.36
N ALA A 109 -1.33 22.79 2.32
CA ALA A 109 -0.52 23.17 3.48
C ALA A 109 -1.35 23.76 4.63
N SER A 110 -2.37 24.57 4.34
CA SER A 110 -3.26 25.11 5.37
C SER A 110 -4.01 24.00 6.12
N VAL A 111 -4.61 23.06 5.39
CA VAL A 111 -5.35 21.93 6.00
C VAL A 111 -4.39 20.99 6.73
N SER A 112 -3.24 20.63 6.14
CA SER A 112 -2.31 19.72 6.80
C SER A 112 -1.80 20.29 8.12
N ASN A 113 -1.44 21.58 8.16
CA ASN A 113 -0.93 22.24 9.36
C ASN A 113 -1.96 22.23 10.50
N GLU A 114 -3.23 22.52 10.20
CA GLU A 114 -4.31 22.48 11.18
C GLU A 114 -4.53 21.06 11.73
N LEU A 115 -4.34 20.04 10.88
CA LEU A 115 -4.42 18.63 11.26
C LEU A 115 -3.16 18.08 11.95
N GLY A 116 -2.08 18.88 12.04
CA GLY A 116 -0.81 18.47 12.64
C GLY A 116 0.12 17.66 11.73
N TYR A 117 -0.05 17.74 10.41
CA TYR A 117 0.76 17.07 9.40
C TYR A 117 1.49 18.07 8.49
N LYS A 118 2.54 17.59 7.80
CA LYS A 118 3.18 18.33 6.71
C LYS A 118 2.62 17.85 5.38
N TYR A 119 2.21 18.77 4.52
CA TYR A 119 1.71 18.43 3.19
C TYR A 119 2.84 17.96 2.26
N GLY A 120 2.53 17.03 1.35
CA GLY A 120 3.39 16.64 0.24
C GLY A 120 4.60 15.77 0.63
N ILE A 121 4.83 15.54 1.92
CA ILE A 121 5.85 14.60 2.36
C ILE A 121 5.32 13.17 2.31
N THR A 122 6.23 12.24 2.02
CA THR A 122 5.98 10.81 2.15
C THR A 122 6.69 10.29 3.38
N GLU A 123 5.95 9.67 4.29
CA GLU A 123 6.48 9.06 5.51
C GLU A 123 6.36 7.54 5.44
N SER A 124 7.41 6.83 5.84
CA SER A 124 7.34 5.39 6.10
C SER A 124 6.83 5.17 7.52
N ILE A 125 5.60 4.71 7.65
CA ILE A 125 4.96 4.44 8.93
C ILE A 125 4.98 2.92 9.17
N SER A 126 5.23 2.50 10.42
CA SER A 126 5.10 1.10 10.83
C SER A 126 4.09 0.95 11.98
N ARG A 127 3.32 -0.13 11.94
CA ARG A 127 2.28 -0.50 12.92
C ARG A 127 2.31 -1.99 13.15
N SER A 128 2.03 -2.42 14.37
CA SER A 128 1.98 -3.83 14.72
C SER A 128 0.70 -4.19 15.48
N VAL A 129 0.35 -5.46 15.41
CA VAL A 129 -0.69 -6.07 16.23
C VAL A 129 -0.18 -7.37 16.84
N ILE A 130 -0.53 -7.63 18.10
CA ILE A 130 -0.13 -8.85 18.78
C ILE A 130 -1.24 -9.88 18.63
N VAL A 131 -0.87 -11.08 18.19
CA VAL A 131 -1.75 -12.25 18.14
C VAL A 131 -1.26 -13.32 19.13
N ARG A 132 -2.22 -14.06 19.72
CA ARG A 132 -1.95 -15.02 20.78
C ARG A 132 -2.61 -16.36 20.51
N ALA A 133 -1.86 -17.44 20.72
CA ALA A 133 -2.36 -18.81 20.77
C ALA A 133 -2.06 -19.44 22.14
N ALA A 134 -3.11 -19.94 22.80
CA ALA A 134 -2.99 -20.68 24.07
C ALA A 134 -2.31 -22.04 23.84
N PRO A 135 -1.75 -22.70 24.88
CA PRO A 135 -1.21 -24.04 24.73
C PRO A 135 -2.27 -25.02 24.26
N GLN A 136 -1.84 -25.97 23.43
CA GLN A 136 -2.71 -27.00 22.84
C GLN A 136 -3.80 -26.44 21.90
N THR A 137 -3.60 -25.24 21.32
CA THR A 137 -4.52 -24.68 20.33
C THR A 137 -3.82 -24.36 19.01
N HIS A 138 -4.60 -24.25 17.94
CA HIS A 138 -4.18 -23.67 16.67
C HIS A 138 -5.12 -22.53 16.40
N MET A 139 -4.59 -21.32 16.22
CA MET A 139 -5.39 -20.13 16.01
C MET A 139 -5.17 -19.58 14.60
N ARG A 140 -6.24 -19.16 13.95
CA ARG A 140 -6.21 -18.32 12.75
C ARG A 140 -6.70 -16.93 13.09
N HIS A 141 -5.85 -15.94 12.87
CA HIS A 141 -6.13 -14.54 13.17
C HIS A 141 -6.42 -13.78 11.88
N THR A 142 -7.48 -12.99 11.86
CA THR A 142 -7.81 -12.13 10.72
C THR A 142 -7.43 -10.70 11.08
N ILE A 143 -6.49 -10.12 10.35
CA ILE A 143 -6.09 -8.72 10.52
C ILE A 143 -6.55 -7.87 9.32
N ARG A 144 -6.82 -6.59 9.56
CA ARG A 144 -7.20 -5.62 8.54
C ARG A 144 -6.21 -4.48 8.51
N LEU A 145 -5.74 -4.16 7.30
CA LEU A 145 -4.98 -2.96 7.05
C LEU A 145 -5.94 -1.92 6.49
N SER A 146 -5.94 -0.70 7.05
CA SER A 146 -6.80 0.39 6.58
C SER A 146 -6.00 1.69 6.38
N GLU A 147 -6.28 2.45 5.34
CA GLU A 147 -5.84 3.84 5.25
C GLU A 147 -6.71 4.71 6.14
N ILE A 148 -6.07 5.67 6.82
CA ILE A 148 -6.74 6.61 7.71
C ILE A 148 -6.82 7.96 7.01
N TRP A 149 -8.04 8.39 6.77
CA TRP A 149 -8.39 9.67 6.18
C TRP A 149 -9.01 10.60 7.21
N LYS A 150 -8.67 11.89 7.14
CA LYS A 150 -9.28 12.97 7.89
C LYS A 150 -10.21 13.73 6.97
N SER A 151 -11.51 13.61 7.19
CA SER A 151 -12.54 14.13 6.29
C SER A 151 -13.29 15.28 6.94
N GLY A 152 -13.59 16.32 6.18
CA GLY A 152 -14.27 17.51 6.71
C GLY A 152 -14.66 18.49 5.64
N THR A 153 -14.93 19.73 6.05
CA THR A 153 -15.23 20.84 5.15
C THR A 153 -14.34 22.01 5.50
N VAL A 154 -13.69 22.57 4.48
CA VAL A 154 -12.87 23.76 4.61
C VAL A 154 -13.57 24.94 3.95
N ARG A 155 -13.66 26.05 4.66
CA ARG A 155 -14.17 27.32 4.15
C ARG A 155 -13.01 28.18 3.69
N VAL A 156 -13.05 28.58 2.42
CA VAL A 156 -12.09 29.49 1.81
C VAL A 156 -12.76 30.84 1.63
N ILE A 157 -12.19 31.90 2.22
CA ILE A 157 -12.70 33.27 2.15
C ILE A 157 -11.70 34.14 1.37
N ASN A 158 -12.17 34.80 0.30
CA ASN A 158 -11.39 35.75 -0.49
C ASN A 158 -12.27 36.96 -0.84
N ASN A 159 -11.84 38.17 -0.45
CA ASN A 159 -12.53 39.44 -0.77
C ASN A 159 -14.04 39.44 -0.49
N GLY A 160 -14.48 38.80 0.61
CA GLY A 160 -15.89 38.71 1.00
C GLY A 160 -16.69 37.60 0.30
N GLN A 161 -16.10 36.86 -0.63
CA GLN A 161 -16.65 35.62 -1.17
C GLN A 161 -16.18 34.43 -0.33
N SER A 162 -17.08 33.50 -0.04
CA SER A 162 -16.77 32.28 0.69
C SER A 162 -17.18 31.04 -0.12
N LEU A 163 -16.33 30.02 -0.14
CA LEU A 163 -16.66 28.71 -0.69
C LEU A 163 -16.35 27.61 0.33
N ASP A 164 -17.33 26.74 0.57
CA ASP A 164 -17.18 25.56 1.42
C ASP A 164 -16.83 24.36 0.54
N ILE A 165 -15.68 23.76 0.81
CA ILE A 165 -15.10 22.67 0.02
C ILE A 165 -15.00 21.43 0.90
N PRO A 166 -15.75 20.35 0.61
CA PRO A 166 -15.52 19.05 1.24
C PRO A 166 -14.10 18.58 0.93
N PHE A 167 -13.42 18.00 1.90
CA PHE A 167 -12.09 17.43 1.69
C PHE A 167 -11.93 16.09 2.40
N ARG A 168 -11.00 15.28 1.92
CA ARG A 168 -10.38 14.17 2.67
C ARG A 168 -8.86 14.28 2.59
N PHE A 169 -8.20 14.15 3.73
CA PHE A 169 -6.75 14.26 3.86
C PHE A 169 -6.15 12.92 4.29
N ARG A 170 -5.16 12.43 3.55
CA ARG A 170 -4.52 11.13 3.78
C ARG A 170 -3.53 11.24 4.94
N ALA A 171 -3.91 10.71 6.09
CA ALA A 171 -3.21 10.96 7.35
C ALA A 171 -2.30 9.82 7.79
N SER A 172 -2.74 8.55 7.67
CA SER A 172 -1.95 7.43 8.18
C SER A 172 -2.48 6.08 7.68
N PHE A 173 -2.09 4.98 8.32
CA PHE A 173 -2.74 3.68 8.20
C PHE A 173 -2.82 2.96 9.56
N SER A 174 -3.74 1.99 9.67
CA SER A 174 -3.89 1.09 10.81
C SER A 174 -3.64 -0.37 10.44
N VAL A 175 -3.31 -1.16 11.46
CA VAL A 175 -3.33 -2.63 11.44
C VAL A 175 -4.20 -3.05 12.62
N ASP A 176 -5.35 -3.64 12.33
CA ASP A 176 -6.35 -4.01 13.34
C ASP A 176 -6.55 -5.51 13.35
N LEU A 177 -6.54 -6.14 14.53
CA LEU A 177 -7.01 -7.52 14.69
C LEU A 177 -8.54 -7.51 14.64
N LEU A 178 -9.12 -8.19 13.66
CA LEU A 178 -10.57 -8.33 13.53
C LEU A 178 -11.10 -9.52 14.32
N GLU A 179 -10.45 -10.67 14.17
CA GLU A 179 -10.94 -11.93 14.71
C GLU A 179 -9.80 -12.90 15.01
N SER A 180 -10.03 -13.82 15.94
CA SER A 180 -9.16 -14.96 16.21
C SER A 180 -10.02 -16.20 16.37
N THR A 181 -9.89 -17.14 15.45
CA THR A 181 -10.69 -18.37 15.41
C THR A 181 -9.82 -19.58 15.71
N PRO A 182 -10.27 -20.50 16.58
CA PRO A 182 -9.58 -21.77 16.75
C PRO A 182 -9.78 -22.62 15.50
N VAL A 183 -8.71 -23.26 15.05
CA VAL A 183 -8.73 -24.30 14.01
C VAL A 183 -8.27 -25.62 14.62
N SER A 184 -8.57 -26.74 13.95
CA SER A 184 -8.30 -28.07 14.50
C SER A 184 -6.80 -28.32 14.63
N CYS A 185 -6.38 -28.84 15.79
CA CYS A 185 -5.03 -29.32 16.02
C CYS A 185 -4.78 -30.73 15.48
N GLU A 186 -5.68 -31.25 14.65
CA GLU A 186 -5.51 -32.56 14.02
C GLU A 186 -4.13 -32.66 13.36
N THR A 187 -3.36 -33.63 13.83
CA THR A 187 -2.11 -34.01 13.19
C THR A 187 -2.46 -34.41 11.76
N PRO A 188 -1.88 -33.79 10.72
CA PRO A 188 -2.17 -34.22 9.37
C PRO A 188 -1.85 -35.71 9.29
N THR A 189 -2.86 -36.51 8.94
CA THR A 189 -2.62 -37.85 8.40
C THR A 189 -1.56 -37.66 7.32
N PRO A 190 -0.43 -38.39 7.34
CA PRO A 190 0.76 -38.05 6.57
C PRO A 190 0.40 -37.82 5.10
N GLU A 191 0.30 -36.55 4.73
CA GLU A 191 0.13 -36.13 3.37
C GLU A 191 1.53 -36.21 2.73
N LEU A 192 1.60 -36.87 1.57
CA LEU A 192 2.85 -37.04 0.84
C LEU A 192 3.58 -35.70 0.68
N PRO A 193 4.93 -35.68 0.74
CA PRO A 193 5.70 -34.46 0.85
C PRO A 193 5.41 -33.49 -0.30
N ALA A 194 4.76 -32.37 0.04
CA ALA A 194 4.70 -31.21 -0.83
C ALA A 194 6.08 -30.55 -0.87
N THR A 195 6.58 -30.35 -2.09
CA THR A 195 7.86 -29.74 -2.46
C THR A 195 8.06 -28.37 -1.76
N PRO A 196 9.27 -28.04 -1.29
CA PRO A 196 9.53 -26.81 -0.52
C PRO A 196 9.24 -25.54 -1.33
N THR A 197 8.44 -24.63 -0.74
CA THR A 197 8.26 -23.25 -1.23
C THR A 197 9.55 -22.47 -0.94
N SER A 198 10.29 -22.12 -1.99
CA SER A 198 11.50 -21.31 -1.94
C SER A 198 11.20 -19.86 -1.49
N ASP A 199 12.20 -19.25 -0.82
CA ASP A 199 12.61 -17.83 -0.82
C ASP A 199 11.91 -16.97 -1.90
N PRO A 200 11.57 -15.66 -1.73
CA PRO A 200 10.93 -14.88 -2.79
C PRO A 200 11.91 -14.69 -3.95
N GLY A 201 12.00 -15.74 -4.75
CA GLY A 201 12.88 -15.85 -5.89
C GLY A 201 12.45 -14.82 -6.90
N LEU A 202 13.42 -14.19 -7.51
CA LEU A 202 13.22 -13.40 -8.72
C LEU A 202 12.31 -14.17 -9.67
N GLY A 203 11.36 -13.49 -10.29
CA GLY A 203 10.42 -14.10 -11.23
C GLY A 203 8.95 -13.94 -10.87
N MET A 204 8.14 -14.78 -11.49
CA MET A 204 6.68 -14.70 -11.43
C MET A 204 6.16 -15.39 -10.16
N HIS A 205 5.39 -14.66 -9.35
CA HIS A 205 4.71 -15.14 -8.15
C HIS A 205 3.21 -15.23 -8.41
N VAL A 206 2.68 -16.46 -8.41
CA VAL A 206 1.28 -16.71 -8.74
C VAL A 206 0.47 -16.93 -7.49
N ILE A 207 -0.50 -16.04 -7.28
CA ILE A 207 -1.48 -16.16 -6.21
C ILE A 207 -2.77 -16.65 -6.85
N LEU A 208 -3.29 -17.79 -6.41
CA LEU A 208 -4.57 -18.33 -6.85
C LEU A 208 -5.53 -18.39 -5.65
N LEU A 209 -6.64 -17.68 -5.76
CA LEU A 209 -7.72 -17.69 -4.78
C LEU A 209 -8.93 -18.41 -5.35
N ALA A 210 -9.61 -19.21 -4.54
CA ALA A 210 -10.90 -19.80 -4.86
C ALA A 210 -11.94 -19.33 -3.83
N ASN A 211 -13.16 -19.03 -4.26
CA ASN A 211 -14.22 -18.64 -3.32
C ASN A 211 -14.67 -19.79 -2.41
N GLN A 212 -14.47 -21.03 -2.84
CA GLN A 212 -14.71 -22.24 -2.07
C GLN A 212 -13.90 -23.42 -2.64
N THR A 213 -13.46 -24.33 -1.78
CA THR A 213 -12.69 -25.52 -2.18
C THR A 213 -13.45 -26.82 -1.98
N SER A 214 -14.70 -26.76 -1.51
CA SER A 214 -15.56 -27.94 -1.42
C SER A 214 -17.05 -27.60 -1.49
N GLY A 215 -17.87 -28.60 -1.82
CA GLY A 215 -19.34 -28.48 -1.78
C GLY A 215 -20.05 -29.59 -2.56
N ASN A 216 -21.38 -29.55 -2.59
CA ASN A 216 -22.19 -30.55 -3.29
C ASN A 216 -22.31 -30.23 -4.78
N ARG A 217 -22.36 -31.27 -5.63
CA ARG A 217 -22.62 -31.08 -7.06
C ARG A 217 -24.06 -30.56 -7.35
N PRO A 218 -24.23 -29.68 -8.36
CA PRO A 218 -23.18 -29.00 -9.11
C PRO A 218 -22.52 -27.90 -8.26
N LEU A 219 -21.19 -27.87 -8.24
CA LEU A 219 -20.41 -26.88 -7.49
C LEU A 219 -19.85 -25.82 -8.44
N GLU A 220 -20.32 -24.58 -8.37
CA GLU A 220 -19.71 -23.46 -9.10
C GLU A 220 -18.59 -22.84 -8.24
N VAL A 221 -17.37 -22.81 -8.76
CA VAL A 221 -16.23 -22.17 -8.08
C VAL A 221 -15.70 -21.04 -8.95
N ARG A 222 -15.43 -19.91 -8.29
CA ARG A 222 -14.81 -18.72 -8.85
C ARG A 222 -13.36 -18.65 -8.39
N PHE A 223 -12.48 -18.50 -9.34
CA PHE A 223 -11.04 -18.40 -9.18
C PHE A 223 -10.56 -17.00 -9.53
N ASP A 224 -9.62 -16.47 -8.76
CA ASP A 224 -8.98 -15.19 -9.00
C ASP A 224 -7.47 -15.31 -8.84
N ALA A 225 -6.75 -15.00 -9.92
CA ALA A 225 -5.30 -14.98 -9.99
C ALA A 225 -4.73 -13.57 -10.25
N ARG A 226 -5.57 -12.53 -10.25
CA ARG A 226 -5.16 -11.15 -10.61
C ARG A 226 -4.19 -10.53 -9.62
N ASN A 227 -4.14 -11.03 -8.38
CA ASN A 227 -3.19 -10.58 -7.36
C ASN A 227 -1.76 -11.11 -7.57
N SER A 228 -1.53 -11.93 -8.59
CA SER A 228 -0.20 -12.38 -8.99
C SER A 228 0.71 -11.19 -9.35
N TYR A 229 2.02 -11.34 -9.14
CA TYR A 229 2.99 -10.28 -9.39
C TYR A 229 4.35 -10.84 -9.79
N PHE A 230 5.17 -10.03 -10.44
CA PHE A 230 6.53 -10.37 -10.85
C PHE A 230 7.54 -9.58 -10.03
N ILE A 231 8.61 -10.23 -9.57
CA ILE A 231 9.77 -9.57 -8.94
C ILE A 231 10.91 -9.58 -9.96
N ALA A 232 11.31 -8.41 -10.44
CA ALA A 232 12.46 -8.28 -11.35
C ALA A 232 13.79 -8.45 -10.61
N ALA A 233 14.88 -8.63 -11.35
CA ALA A 233 16.22 -8.86 -10.80
C ALA A 233 16.73 -7.74 -9.87
N ASP A 234 16.19 -6.53 -10.00
CA ASP A 234 16.46 -5.37 -9.15
C ASP A 234 15.60 -5.34 -7.87
N GLY A 235 14.71 -6.32 -7.69
CA GLY A 235 13.76 -6.39 -6.58
C GLY A 235 12.44 -5.65 -6.84
N THR A 236 12.30 -4.97 -7.98
CA THR A 236 11.07 -4.21 -8.29
C THR A 236 9.89 -5.16 -8.50
N ARG A 237 8.77 -4.85 -7.84
CA ARG A 237 7.52 -5.61 -7.97
C ARG A 237 6.59 -5.01 -9.03
N PHE A 238 6.13 -5.84 -9.94
CA PHE A 238 5.16 -5.51 -10.98
C PHE A 238 3.88 -6.31 -10.76
N ASN A 239 2.76 -5.65 -10.52
CA ASN A 239 1.46 -6.33 -10.45
C ASN A 239 1.07 -6.83 -11.84
N CYS A 240 0.40 -7.99 -11.91
CA CYS A 240 -0.10 -8.55 -13.17
C CYS A 240 -1.33 -7.81 -13.70
N GLY A 241 -1.16 -6.57 -14.16
CA GLY A 241 -2.19 -5.83 -14.90
C GLY A 241 -2.33 -6.27 -16.37
N ALA A 242 -1.31 -6.93 -16.93
CA ALA A 242 -1.27 -7.35 -18.35
C ALA A 242 -0.86 -8.82 -18.56
N CYS A 243 -0.68 -9.61 -17.49
CA CYS A 243 -0.22 -11.00 -17.61
C CYS A 243 -1.19 -11.89 -18.41
N GLN A 244 -0.67 -12.95 -19.01
CA GLN A 244 -1.45 -13.99 -19.68
C GLN A 244 -1.71 -15.13 -18.69
N TYR A 245 -2.95 -15.63 -18.64
CA TYR A 245 -3.37 -16.67 -17.69
C TYR A 245 -3.84 -17.90 -18.45
N PHE A 246 -3.23 -19.04 -18.18
CA PHE A 246 -3.58 -20.33 -18.79
C PHE A 246 -4.16 -21.25 -17.72
N TRP A 247 -5.45 -21.55 -17.83
CA TRP A 247 -6.18 -22.36 -16.87
C TRP A 247 -6.24 -23.81 -17.32
N GLN A 248 -6.06 -24.74 -16.38
CA GLN A 248 -6.18 -26.18 -16.61
C GLN A 248 -6.88 -26.84 -15.42
N ILE A 249 -7.82 -27.74 -15.69
CA ILE A 249 -8.50 -28.55 -14.67
C ILE A 249 -8.23 -30.02 -14.97
N ARG A 250 -7.82 -30.76 -13.93
CA ARG A 250 -7.65 -32.20 -13.96
C ARG A 250 -8.61 -32.87 -12.99
N LYS A 251 -9.08 -34.05 -13.34
CA LYS A 251 -9.80 -34.97 -12.46
C LYS A 251 -9.13 -36.33 -12.57
N ASP A 252 -8.76 -36.92 -11.44
CA ASP A 252 -8.08 -38.24 -11.39
C ASP A 252 -6.82 -38.26 -12.30
N GLY A 253 -6.09 -37.14 -12.34
CA GLY A 253 -4.90 -36.96 -13.21
C GLY A 253 -5.19 -36.68 -14.68
N VAL A 254 -6.43 -36.83 -15.15
CA VAL A 254 -6.84 -36.58 -16.53
C VAL A 254 -7.26 -35.12 -16.72
N THR A 255 -6.73 -34.46 -17.74
CA THR A 255 -7.15 -33.09 -18.08
C THR A 255 -8.54 -33.10 -18.69
N ILE A 256 -9.47 -32.39 -18.07
CA ILE A 256 -10.87 -32.28 -18.51
C ILE A 256 -11.19 -30.89 -19.05
N PHE A 257 -10.33 -29.92 -18.79
CA PHE A 257 -10.41 -28.56 -19.30
C PHE A 257 -9.01 -27.95 -19.43
N GLY A 258 -8.77 -27.22 -20.51
CA GLY A 258 -7.52 -26.52 -20.77
C GLY A 258 -6.37 -27.40 -21.26
N PRO A 259 -5.14 -26.84 -21.38
CA PRO A 259 -4.80 -25.44 -21.06
C PRO A 259 -5.55 -24.46 -21.96
N LYS A 260 -6.19 -23.46 -21.37
CA LYS A 260 -6.94 -22.42 -22.09
C LYS A 260 -6.54 -21.05 -21.59
N GLU A 261 -6.19 -20.15 -22.51
CA GLU A 261 -5.96 -18.75 -22.17
C GLU A 261 -7.29 -18.08 -21.84
N GLU A 262 -7.39 -17.50 -20.65
CA GLU A 262 -8.52 -16.71 -20.18
C GLU A 262 -8.01 -15.51 -19.38
N ASN A 263 -8.93 -14.72 -18.82
CA ASN A 263 -8.57 -13.65 -17.90
C ASN A 263 -8.02 -14.18 -16.58
N GLY A 264 -7.50 -13.28 -15.74
CA GLY A 264 -7.06 -13.61 -14.39
C GLY A 264 -8.18 -14.03 -13.45
N ASN A 265 -9.45 -13.93 -13.87
CA ASN A 265 -10.58 -14.54 -13.20
C ASN A 265 -11.17 -15.67 -14.04
N PHE A 266 -11.60 -16.73 -13.38
CA PHE A 266 -12.11 -17.93 -14.04
C PHE A 266 -13.21 -18.56 -13.21
N THR A 267 -14.29 -19.01 -13.85
CA THR A 267 -15.40 -19.69 -13.17
C THR A 267 -15.62 -21.04 -13.81
N TYR A 268 -15.76 -22.08 -12.99
CA TYR A 268 -16.03 -23.42 -13.46
C TYR A 268 -17.08 -24.12 -12.61
N THR A 269 -17.98 -24.86 -13.26
CA THR A 269 -19.02 -25.66 -12.60
C THR A 269 -18.64 -27.14 -12.64
N PHE A 270 -18.36 -27.71 -11.47
CA PHE A 270 -18.05 -29.13 -11.33
C PHE A 270 -19.34 -29.95 -11.20
N GLY A 271 -19.64 -30.74 -12.24
CA GLY A 271 -20.87 -31.52 -12.32
C GLY A 271 -20.80 -32.94 -11.73
N ALA A 272 -19.61 -33.53 -11.61
CA ALA A 272 -19.44 -34.89 -11.11
C ALA A 272 -18.78 -34.88 -9.73
N LYS A 273 -19.13 -35.87 -8.90
CA LYS A 273 -18.46 -36.12 -7.62
C LYS A 273 -16.99 -36.47 -7.86
N GLY A 274 -16.12 -36.01 -6.97
CA GLY A 274 -14.70 -36.36 -6.96
C GLY A 274 -13.80 -35.17 -6.64
N THR A 275 -12.51 -35.44 -6.66
CA THR A 275 -11.46 -34.45 -6.40
C THR A 275 -10.91 -33.92 -7.71
N TYR A 276 -10.88 -32.60 -7.83
CA TYR A 276 -10.39 -31.89 -8.99
C TYR A 276 -9.16 -31.08 -8.61
N TYR A 277 -8.19 -31.00 -9.51
CA TYR A 277 -7.05 -30.11 -9.38
C TYR A 277 -7.17 -28.99 -10.40
N VAL A 278 -7.30 -27.75 -9.93
CA VAL A 278 -7.35 -26.55 -10.76
C VAL A 278 -6.00 -25.86 -10.69
N SER A 279 -5.42 -25.57 -11.84
CA SER A 279 -4.14 -24.89 -11.96
C SER A 279 -4.24 -23.70 -12.89
N VAL A 280 -3.47 -22.66 -12.58
CA VAL A 280 -3.26 -21.50 -13.44
C VAL A 280 -1.77 -21.32 -13.66
N TYR A 281 -1.38 -21.16 -14.91
CA TYR A 281 -0.04 -20.76 -15.31
C TYR A 281 -0.10 -19.30 -15.75
N VAL A 282 0.74 -18.45 -15.17
CA VAL A 282 0.74 -17.01 -15.41
C VAL A 282 2.07 -16.61 -16.03
N CYS A 283 2.02 -15.86 -17.11
CA CYS A 283 3.17 -15.32 -17.81
C CYS A 283 3.09 -13.79 -17.90
N ARG A 284 4.23 -13.11 -17.74
CA ARG A 284 4.30 -11.68 -18.07
C ARG A 284 4.08 -11.50 -19.58
N THR A 285 3.30 -10.50 -19.97
CA THR A 285 3.01 -10.21 -21.39
C THR A 285 4.29 -10.09 -22.20
N GLY A 286 4.35 -10.78 -23.34
CA GLY A 286 5.50 -10.73 -24.23
C GLY A 286 6.75 -11.44 -23.70
N SER A 287 6.65 -12.18 -22.59
CA SER A 287 7.71 -13.03 -22.07
C SER A 287 7.27 -14.49 -22.05
N THR A 288 8.14 -15.37 -22.52
CA THR A 288 7.95 -16.84 -22.47
C THR A 288 8.76 -17.49 -21.36
N THR A 289 9.63 -16.73 -20.70
CA THR A 289 10.51 -17.21 -19.62
C THR A 289 10.06 -16.71 -18.24
N ASP A 290 9.34 -15.59 -18.20
CA ASP A 290 8.83 -14.99 -16.96
C ASP A 290 7.45 -15.56 -16.63
N CYS A 291 7.41 -16.86 -16.38
CA CYS A 291 6.19 -17.60 -16.13
C CYS A 291 6.31 -18.49 -14.90
N ASN A 292 5.20 -18.67 -14.18
CA ASN A 292 5.12 -19.62 -13.08
C ASN A 292 3.67 -20.11 -12.93
N GLY A 293 3.43 -21.13 -12.11
CA GLY A 293 2.12 -21.72 -11.90
C GLY A 293 1.74 -21.84 -10.44
N SER A 294 0.45 -21.89 -10.18
CA SER A 294 -0.14 -22.25 -8.88
C SER A 294 -1.36 -23.14 -9.11
N GLY A 295 -1.80 -23.85 -8.07
CA GLY A 295 -2.96 -24.71 -8.15
C GLY A 295 -3.60 -24.97 -6.80
N THR A 296 -4.86 -25.40 -6.84
CA THR A 296 -5.66 -25.74 -5.67
C THR A 296 -6.51 -26.96 -5.97
N GLU A 297 -6.78 -27.74 -4.92
CA GLU A 297 -7.71 -28.84 -4.96
C GLU A 297 -9.15 -28.37 -4.70
N ILE A 298 -10.12 -28.98 -5.40
CA ILE A 298 -11.56 -28.77 -5.23
C ILE A 298 -12.24 -30.12 -4.99
N ASN A 299 -12.94 -30.25 -3.86
CA ASN A 299 -13.60 -31.47 -3.43
C ASN A 299 -15.12 -31.40 -3.63
N VAL A 300 -15.65 -32.18 -4.56
CA VAL A 300 -17.07 -32.18 -4.92
C VAL A 300 -17.75 -33.42 -4.36
N ASN A 301 -18.78 -33.23 -3.53
CA ASN A 301 -19.51 -34.26 -2.79
C ASN A 301 -20.72 -34.86 -3.53
#